data_AF-A0A498S6D1-F1
#
_entry.id   AF-A0A498S6D1-F1
#
_cell.length_a   1.000
_cell.length_b   1.000
_cell.length_c   1.000
_cell.angle_alpha   90.00
_cell.angle_beta   90.00
_cell.angle_gamma   90.00
#
_symmetry.space_group_name_H-M   'P 1'
#
loop_
_entity.id
_entity.type
_entity.pdbx_description
1 polymer ?
#
loop_
_entity_poly.entity_id
_entity_poly.type
_entity_poly.pdbx_seq_one_letter_code
_entity_poly.pdbx_strand_id
1 'polypeptide(L)'
;MFLALRFPLIARQCYVDVNAWNKTLVHDVLHASLIYRMSGMDGGMKKRQRGDKKEASKNANNNKRDMSDEGEKMKNEDRTMEKKKRKVEKSNGEIKIITWNVAGVRAWIKKGGHSILAEEKPDIVALQETKCVEVPNELKNGYQSFLNTSEKSGHGGVLLLTKEKPIKVAYTFNDKSKSDLDGNDKGRIIIAEYENYYLINAYVPNSGRGLVNLDKRKVWDDCYFSFIKKLDLNKPIVYVGDLNVAHQEIDLANPKSNRNKTAGFTDQERNDFTRLLDAGFVDVYRRLNPEKEGAYTFWSNMHNAREKNVGWRLDYFVISERIMNKVKECNILHSVKGSDHCPVSLTIEL
;
A
#
# COMPACT_ATOMS: atom_id res chain seq x y z
N MET A 1 55.56 28.42 31.03
CA MET A 1 55.42 28.03 29.61
C MET A 1 54.06 27.34 29.49
N PHE A 2 52.99 28.11 29.33
CA PHE A 2 52.28 28.36 28.07
C PHE A 2 51.64 27.07 27.52
N LEU A 3 50.34 26.95 27.23
CA LEU A 3 49.31 27.97 26.97
C LEU A 3 47.92 27.31 27.18
N ALA A 4 47.10 27.92 28.03
CA ALA A 4 45.66 27.71 28.02
C ALA A 4 45.07 28.58 26.89
N LEU A 5 44.26 27.99 26.01
CA LEU A 5 43.44 28.76 25.07
C LEU A 5 41.98 28.71 25.52
N ARG A 6 41.41 29.91 25.61
CA ARG A 6 40.13 30.27 26.18
C ARG A 6 39.32 30.93 25.06
N PHE A 7 38.01 30.64 25.05
CA PHE A 7 36.87 31.41 24.47
C PHE A 7 36.57 31.34 22.95
N PRO A 8 35.31 31.63 22.51
CA PRO A 8 34.17 32.16 23.29
C PRO A 8 32.85 31.37 23.23
N LEU A 9 32.08 31.51 24.33
CA LEU A 9 30.63 31.43 24.35
C LEU A 9 30.05 32.51 23.43
N ILE A 10 29.20 32.10 22.49
CA ILE A 10 28.24 32.99 21.84
C ILE A 10 26.85 32.45 22.16
N ALA A 11 26.24 33.04 23.18
CA ALA A 11 24.81 33.00 23.34
C ALA A 11 24.20 33.86 22.21
N ARG A 12 23.44 33.24 21.32
CA ARG A 12 22.47 33.96 20.48
C ARG A 12 21.08 33.52 20.87
N GLN A 13 20.48 34.37 21.69
CA GLN A 13 19.03 34.49 21.82
C GLN A 13 18.51 34.89 20.43
N CYS A 14 17.75 34.00 19.77
CA CYS A 14 16.93 34.39 18.63
C CYS A 14 15.48 34.08 19.00
N TYR A 15 14.83 35.10 19.56
CA TYR A 15 13.39 35.30 19.39
C TYR A 15 13.14 35.40 17.88
N VAL A 16 12.24 34.57 17.35
CA VAL A 16 11.62 34.86 16.05
C VAL A 16 10.11 34.79 16.23
N ASP A 17 9.55 35.94 15.92
CA ASP A 17 8.20 36.39 16.01
C ASP A 17 7.26 35.56 15.13
N VAL A 18 6.09 35.26 15.69
CA VAL A 18 4.98 34.58 15.03
C VAL A 18 4.05 35.69 14.58
N ASN A 19 4.16 36.16 13.33
CA ASN A 19 3.08 36.78 12.52
C ASN A 19 3.62 37.65 11.38
N ALA A 20 3.53 37.14 10.15
CA ALA A 20 3.30 37.83 8.88
C ALA A 20 3.42 36.68 7.86
N TRP A 21 2.53 36.44 6.92
CA TRP A 21 2.21 37.29 5.80
C TRP A 21 0.77 36.96 5.36
N ASN A 22 -0.04 38.01 5.25
CA ASN A 22 -1.37 37.98 4.66
C ASN A 22 -1.40 39.10 3.62
N LYS A 23 -2.22 38.93 2.55
CA LYS A 23 -2.45 39.79 1.35
C LYS A 23 -1.76 39.29 0.07
N THR A 24 -2.38 39.15 -1.10
CA THR A 24 -3.76 39.22 -1.63
C THR A 24 -3.64 38.68 -3.07
N LEU A 25 -4.65 38.01 -3.64
CA LEU A 25 -5.36 38.50 -4.84
C LEU A 25 -6.55 37.61 -5.20
N VAL A 26 -7.64 38.29 -5.50
CA VAL A 26 -8.94 37.83 -5.97
C VAL A 26 -8.98 38.02 -7.49
N HIS A 27 -9.58 37.09 -8.24
CA HIS A 27 -10.41 37.33 -9.43
C HIS A 27 -11.07 36.02 -9.91
N ASP A 28 -12.41 35.96 -9.80
CA ASP A 28 -13.40 35.81 -10.90
C ASP A 28 -13.27 34.69 -11.95
N VAL A 29 -14.31 34.02 -12.51
CA VAL A 29 -15.78 33.90 -12.34
C VAL A 29 -16.31 33.02 -13.52
N LEU A 30 -17.49 32.36 -13.38
CA LEU A 30 -18.42 31.78 -14.40
C LEU A 30 -18.04 30.47 -15.15
N HIS A 31 -18.78 29.36 -14.94
CA HIS A 31 -20.07 28.91 -15.54
C HIS A 31 -19.98 28.27 -16.93
N ALA A 32 -20.37 26.99 -17.04
CA ALA A 32 -21.29 26.48 -18.08
C ALA A 32 -21.70 25.03 -17.79
N SER A 33 -23.02 24.81 -17.78
CA SER A 33 -23.69 23.52 -17.75
C SER A 33 -24.30 23.23 -19.14
N LEU A 34 -24.76 21.97 -19.31
CA LEU A 34 -25.89 21.47 -20.12
C LEU A 34 -25.65 20.64 -21.41
N ILE A 35 -26.37 19.50 -21.42
CA ILE A 35 -27.13 18.83 -22.51
C ILE A 35 -26.36 17.95 -23.53
N TYR A 36 -26.65 16.64 -23.58
CA TYR A 36 -27.66 16.05 -24.50
C TYR A 36 -28.03 14.60 -24.14
N ARG A 37 -29.31 14.28 -24.27
CA ARG A 37 -29.96 12.97 -24.04
C ARG A 37 -30.83 12.66 -25.26
N MET A 38 -30.99 11.37 -25.55
CA MET A 38 -32.10 10.70 -26.27
C MET A 38 -32.02 10.46 -27.78
N SER A 39 -32.18 9.19 -28.17
CA SER A 39 -33.18 8.58 -29.09
C SER A 39 -32.69 7.16 -29.47
N GLY A 40 -33.47 6.08 -29.66
CA GLY A 40 -34.90 5.70 -29.65
C GLY A 40 -34.98 4.15 -29.55
N MET A 41 -36.06 3.52 -29.03
CA MET A 41 -37.22 2.95 -29.76
C MET A 41 -36.81 1.95 -30.88
N ASP A 42 -37.39 0.76 -31.12
CA ASP A 42 -38.55 0.02 -30.60
C ASP A 42 -38.54 -1.41 -31.21
N GLY A 43 -39.31 -2.34 -30.64
CA GLY A 43 -40.09 -3.32 -31.42
C GLY A 43 -39.57 -4.76 -31.66
N GLY A 44 -40.40 -5.75 -31.25
CA GLY A 44 -40.65 -6.94 -32.09
C GLY A 44 -40.70 -8.33 -31.41
N MET A 45 -41.88 -8.75 -30.95
CA MET A 45 -42.22 -10.17 -30.68
C MET A 45 -42.76 -10.87 -31.94
N LYS A 46 -42.35 -12.13 -32.19
CA LYS A 46 -43.08 -13.10 -33.03
C LYS A 46 -43.10 -14.50 -32.41
N LYS A 47 -44.32 -15.06 -32.29
CA LYS A 47 -44.66 -16.45 -31.96
C LYS A 47 -44.34 -17.40 -33.13
N ARG A 48 -44.04 -18.67 -32.84
CA ARG A 48 -44.32 -19.83 -33.71
C ARG A 48 -44.80 -21.04 -32.90
N GLN A 49 -45.60 -21.86 -33.58
CA GLN A 49 -46.57 -22.84 -33.09
C GLN A 49 -46.00 -24.26 -32.85
N ARG A 50 -46.86 -25.04 -32.18
CA ARG A 50 -46.84 -26.47 -31.81
C ARG A 50 -46.75 -27.47 -32.97
N GLY A 51 -46.28 -28.67 -32.63
CA GLY A 51 -46.61 -29.94 -33.28
C GLY A 51 -46.67 -31.10 -32.26
N ASP A 52 -47.84 -31.76 -32.20
CA ASP A 52 -48.25 -33.07 -31.64
C ASP A 52 -47.19 -34.20 -31.71
N LYS A 53 -47.18 -35.38 -31.03
CA LYS A 53 -48.07 -36.28 -30.25
C LYS A 53 -47.10 -37.40 -29.76
N LYS A 54 -47.20 -38.15 -28.65
CA LYS A 54 -48.24 -39.11 -28.21
C LYS A 54 -47.69 -39.86 -26.98
N GLU A 55 -48.59 -40.24 -26.05
CA GLU A 55 -48.65 -41.46 -25.20
C GLU A 55 -47.40 -42.00 -24.48
N ALA A 56 -47.42 -42.58 -23.28
CA ALA A 56 -48.33 -42.67 -22.15
C ALA A 56 -47.58 -43.50 -21.08
N SER A 57 -47.71 -43.11 -19.81
CA SER A 57 -47.80 -43.99 -18.64
C SER A 57 -46.74 -45.13 -18.46
N LYS A 58 -45.78 -44.93 -17.54
CA LYS A 58 -45.64 -45.69 -16.28
C LYS A 58 -44.33 -45.32 -15.56
N ASN A 59 -44.36 -45.39 -14.23
CA ASN A 59 -43.26 -45.20 -13.25
C ASN A 59 -43.02 -43.78 -12.72
N ALA A 60 -44.10 -43.13 -12.30
CA ALA A 60 -44.03 -42.24 -11.13
C ALA A 60 -43.95 -43.10 -9.86
N ASN A 61 -42.73 -43.44 -9.39
CA ASN A 61 -42.51 -43.65 -7.94
C ASN A 61 -41.05 -43.72 -7.45
N ASN A 62 -40.03 -43.48 -8.28
CA ASN A 62 -38.64 -43.41 -7.80
C ASN A 62 -38.03 -41.99 -7.75
N ASN A 63 -38.71 -40.95 -8.25
CA ASN A 63 -38.13 -39.59 -8.32
C ASN A 63 -38.41 -38.69 -7.10
N LYS A 64 -38.99 -39.20 -6.01
CA LYS A 64 -39.31 -38.37 -4.83
C LYS A 64 -38.24 -38.38 -3.73
N ARG A 65 -37.22 -39.24 -3.81
CA ARG A 65 -36.11 -39.28 -2.85
C ARG A 65 -34.83 -38.59 -3.36
N ASP A 66 -34.61 -38.55 -4.67
CA ASP A 66 -33.44 -37.85 -5.24
C ASP A 66 -33.64 -36.32 -5.33
N MET A 67 -34.89 -35.85 -5.45
CA MET A 67 -35.18 -34.40 -5.51
C MET A 67 -35.08 -33.68 -4.15
N SER A 68 -35.11 -34.39 -3.03
CA SER A 68 -34.91 -33.77 -1.70
C SER A 68 -33.44 -33.57 -1.36
N ASP A 69 -32.56 -34.45 -1.84
CA ASP A 69 -31.13 -34.44 -1.53
C ASP A 69 -30.37 -33.42 -2.41
N GLU A 70 -30.76 -33.29 -3.69
CA GLU A 70 -30.25 -32.22 -4.57
C GLU A 70 -30.75 -30.83 -4.15
N GLY A 71 -31.98 -30.73 -3.63
CA GLY A 71 -32.56 -29.49 -3.12
C GLY A 71 -31.91 -29.01 -1.81
N GLU A 72 -31.47 -29.93 -0.95
CA GLU A 72 -30.69 -29.61 0.27
C GLU A 72 -29.22 -29.32 -0.03
N LYS A 73 -28.60 -30.00 -1.01
CA LYS A 73 -27.25 -29.65 -1.50
C LYS A 73 -27.22 -28.27 -2.15
N MET A 74 -28.16 -27.94 -3.04
CA MET A 74 -28.24 -26.60 -3.63
C MET A 74 -28.52 -25.53 -2.57
N LYS A 75 -29.38 -25.79 -1.58
CA LYS A 75 -29.62 -24.82 -0.47
C LYS A 75 -28.41 -24.67 0.46
N ASN A 76 -27.63 -25.72 0.69
CA ASN A 76 -26.41 -25.65 1.50
C ASN A 76 -25.25 -25.00 0.75
N GLU A 77 -25.12 -25.23 -0.57
CA GLU A 77 -24.17 -24.55 -1.45
C GLU A 77 -24.52 -23.06 -1.63
N ASP A 78 -25.81 -22.73 -1.77
CA ASP A 78 -26.28 -21.34 -1.84
C ASP A 78 -26.10 -20.62 -0.50
N ARG A 79 -26.31 -21.32 0.64
CA ARG A 79 -25.98 -20.79 1.98
C ARG A 79 -24.48 -20.67 2.26
N THR A 80 -23.62 -21.50 1.64
CA THR A 80 -22.15 -21.35 1.73
C THR A 80 -21.64 -20.28 0.76
N MET A 81 -22.31 -20.04 -0.36
CA MET A 81 -22.03 -18.96 -1.31
C MET A 81 -22.53 -17.60 -0.79
N GLU A 82 -23.70 -17.53 -0.14
CA GLU A 82 -24.20 -16.33 0.55
C GLU A 82 -23.32 -15.95 1.75
N LYS A 83 -22.75 -16.93 2.47
CA LYS A 83 -21.75 -16.65 3.51
C LYS A 83 -20.43 -16.09 2.97
N LYS A 84 -20.08 -16.36 1.70
CA LYS A 84 -18.91 -15.76 1.01
C LYS A 84 -19.19 -14.40 0.35
N LYS A 85 -20.45 -13.94 0.34
CA LYS A 85 -20.87 -12.67 -0.27
C LYS A 85 -21.53 -11.70 0.71
N ARG A 86 -21.26 -11.80 2.02
CA ARG A 86 -21.48 -10.66 2.90
C ARG A 86 -20.48 -9.56 2.52
N LYS A 87 -20.93 -8.64 1.65
CA LYS A 87 -20.39 -7.28 1.65
C LYS A 87 -20.53 -6.78 3.08
N VAL A 88 -19.41 -6.75 3.81
CA VAL A 88 -19.33 -6.03 5.07
C VAL A 88 -19.64 -4.59 4.70
N GLU A 89 -20.82 -4.10 5.09
CA GLU A 89 -21.11 -2.68 5.01
C GLU A 89 -20.07 -1.99 5.88
N LYS A 90 -19.25 -1.17 5.24
CA LYS A 90 -18.15 -0.44 5.86
C LYS A 90 -18.70 0.32 7.07
N SER A 91 -18.25 -0.04 8.27
CA SER A 91 -18.68 0.65 9.49
C SER A 91 -18.18 2.10 9.47
N ASN A 92 -18.91 3.02 10.11
CA ASN A 92 -18.46 4.40 10.29
C ASN A 92 -17.15 4.38 11.10
N GLY A 93 -16.00 4.54 10.43
CA GLY A 93 -14.68 4.54 11.05
C GLY A 93 -13.67 3.55 10.46
N GLU A 94 -14.11 2.58 9.67
CA GLU A 94 -13.19 1.72 8.93
C GLU A 94 -12.50 2.50 7.80
N ILE A 95 -11.21 2.25 7.62
CA ILE A 95 -10.43 2.77 6.50
C ILE A 95 -9.75 1.61 5.79
N LYS A 96 -9.69 1.70 4.46
CA LYS A 96 -8.97 0.76 3.61
C LYS A 96 -7.76 1.44 3.01
N ILE A 97 -6.59 0.88 3.29
CA ILE A 97 -5.30 1.38 2.82
C ILE A 97 -4.72 0.35 1.87
N ILE A 98 -4.24 0.78 0.71
CA ILE A 98 -3.48 -0.06 -0.22
C ILE A 98 -2.07 0.49 -0.33
N THR A 99 -1.07 -0.39 -0.32
CA THR A 99 0.31 -0.06 -0.67
C THR A 99 0.77 -0.89 -1.86
N TRP A 100 1.50 -0.27 -2.79
CA TRP A 100 2.00 -0.96 -3.97
C TRP A 100 3.23 -0.27 -4.58
N ASN A 101 4.36 -0.97 -4.64
CA ASN A 101 5.46 -0.58 -5.51
C ASN A 101 5.05 -0.81 -6.98
N VAL A 102 4.93 0.28 -7.74
CA VAL A 102 4.38 0.24 -9.12
C VAL A 102 5.44 0.13 -10.21
N ALA A 103 6.73 0.13 -9.85
CA ALA A 103 7.84 0.05 -10.79
C ALA A 103 7.74 1.00 -11.99
N GLY A 104 7.24 2.22 -11.75
CA GLY A 104 6.95 3.25 -12.74
C GLY A 104 5.46 3.39 -13.03
N VAL A 105 4.87 4.50 -12.55
CA VAL A 105 3.43 4.75 -12.57
C VAL A 105 2.82 4.73 -13.97
N ARG A 106 3.54 5.26 -14.98
CA ARG A 106 3.06 5.29 -16.37
C ARG A 106 2.98 3.88 -16.97
N ALA A 107 3.99 3.05 -16.71
CA ALA A 107 4.00 1.66 -17.18
C ALA A 107 2.92 0.83 -16.47
N TRP A 108 2.74 1.05 -15.18
CA TRP A 108 1.68 0.44 -14.37
C TRP A 108 0.28 0.83 -14.85
N ILE A 109 0.03 2.11 -15.16
CA ILE A 109 -1.24 2.57 -15.75
C ILE A 109 -1.49 1.88 -17.09
N LYS A 110 -0.49 1.84 -17.98
CA LYS A 110 -0.60 1.18 -19.30
C LYS A 110 -0.95 -0.31 -19.20
N LYS A 111 -0.51 -0.98 -18.13
CA LYS A 111 -0.84 -2.38 -17.82
C LYS A 111 -2.20 -2.56 -17.12
N GLY A 112 -2.96 -1.48 -16.92
CA GLY A 112 -4.27 -1.51 -16.28
C GLY A 112 -4.24 -1.55 -14.76
N GLY A 113 -3.08 -1.36 -14.10
CA GLY A 113 -2.97 -1.52 -12.64
C GLY A 113 -3.83 -0.54 -11.83
N HIS A 114 -4.11 0.65 -12.38
CA HIS A 114 -4.94 1.68 -11.76
C HIS A 114 -6.42 1.30 -11.61
N SER A 115 -6.88 0.23 -12.27
CA SER A 115 -8.21 -0.35 -12.06
C SER A 115 -8.51 -0.69 -10.59
N ILE A 116 -7.47 -1.00 -9.80
CA ILE A 116 -7.58 -1.28 -8.37
C ILE A 116 -8.27 -0.15 -7.59
N LEU A 117 -8.16 1.11 -8.04
CA LEU A 117 -8.82 2.25 -7.41
C LEU A 117 -10.35 2.13 -7.51
N ALA A 118 -10.86 1.63 -8.63
CA ALA A 118 -12.28 1.43 -8.86
C ALA A 118 -12.80 0.12 -8.23
N GLU A 119 -11.98 -0.93 -8.26
CA GLU A 119 -12.32 -2.27 -7.75
C GLU A 119 -12.32 -2.32 -6.23
N GLU A 120 -11.25 -1.86 -5.59
CA GLU A 120 -11.05 -1.96 -4.14
C GLU A 120 -11.55 -0.74 -3.38
N LYS A 121 -11.74 0.40 -4.06
CA LYS A 121 -12.19 1.69 -3.52
C LYS A 121 -11.47 2.15 -2.23
N PRO A 122 -10.12 2.03 -2.15
CA PRO A 122 -9.37 2.34 -0.95
C PRO A 122 -9.56 3.79 -0.52
N ASP A 123 -9.45 4.09 0.77
CA ASP A 123 -9.47 5.47 1.26
C ASP A 123 -8.11 6.14 1.10
N ILE A 124 -7.05 5.33 1.17
CA ILE A 124 -5.66 5.75 1.03
C ILE A 124 -4.92 4.77 0.12
N VAL A 125 -4.09 5.29 -0.78
CA VAL A 125 -3.19 4.51 -1.63
C VAL A 125 -1.77 5.06 -1.54
N ALA A 126 -0.85 4.23 -1.09
CA ALA A 126 0.57 4.49 -1.00
C ALA A 126 1.29 3.79 -2.16
N LEU A 127 1.78 4.56 -3.12
CA LEU A 127 2.54 4.05 -4.25
C LEU A 127 4.03 4.33 -4.07
N GLN A 128 4.86 3.35 -4.38
CA GLN A 128 6.32 3.45 -4.37
C GLN A 128 6.89 3.26 -5.78
N GLU A 129 8.12 3.72 -5.97
CA GLU A 129 8.84 3.66 -7.25
C GLU A 129 8.04 4.27 -8.40
N THR A 130 7.44 5.44 -8.16
CA THR A 130 6.51 6.07 -9.10
C THR A 130 7.20 6.53 -10.39
N LYS A 131 8.49 6.90 -10.32
CA LYS A 131 9.31 7.33 -11.46
C LYS A 131 8.65 8.47 -12.25
N CYS A 132 7.97 9.38 -11.56
CA CYS A 132 7.26 10.50 -12.17
C CYS A 132 7.51 11.82 -11.44
N VAL A 133 7.45 12.92 -12.20
CA VAL A 133 7.55 14.30 -11.69
C VAL A 133 6.18 14.96 -11.52
N GLU A 134 5.16 14.39 -12.16
CA GLU A 134 3.77 14.84 -12.07
C GLU A 134 2.86 13.63 -11.90
N VAL A 135 1.78 13.82 -11.14
CA VAL A 135 0.77 12.78 -10.92
C VAL A 135 -0.12 12.66 -12.16
N PRO A 136 -0.24 11.47 -12.78
CA PRO A 136 -1.16 11.24 -13.89
C PRO A 136 -2.61 11.55 -13.52
N ASN A 137 -3.39 12.09 -14.45
CA ASN A 137 -4.76 12.54 -14.17
C ASN A 137 -5.70 11.38 -13.83
N GLU A 138 -5.44 10.19 -14.36
CA GLU A 138 -6.16 8.94 -14.09
C GLU A 138 -6.18 8.58 -12.61
N LEU A 139 -5.21 9.08 -11.82
CA LEU A 139 -5.09 8.79 -10.39
C LEU A 139 -5.73 9.84 -9.48
N LYS A 140 -6.15 10.99 -10.02
CA LYS A 140 -6.67 12.12 -9.25
C LYS A 140 -8.19 12.07 -9.00
N ASN A 141 -8.89 11.13 -9.62
CA ASN A 141 -10.35 11.06 -9.54
C ASN A 141 -10.84 10.68 -8.12
N GLY A 142 -11.23 11.70 -7.35
CA GLY A 142 -11.73 11.54 -5.98
C GLY A 142 -10.63 11.43 -4.91
N TYR A 143 -9.36 11.63 -5.29
CA TYR A 143 -8.23 11.61 -4.37
C TYR A 143 -7.45 12.92 -4.43
N GLN A 144 -7.02 13.37 -3.26
CA GLN A 144 -5.95 14.33 -3.11
C GLN A 144 -4.62 13.59 -3.27
N SER A 145 -3.67 14.21 -3.96
CA SER A 145 -2.39 13.58 -4.30
C SER A 145 -1.20 14.35 -3.72
N PHE A 146 -0.31 13.64 -3.04
CA PHE A 146 0.96 14.17 -2.54
C PHE A 146 2.09 13.37 -3.16
N LEU A 147 2.98 14.03 -3.91
CA LEU A 147 4.08 13.41 -4.63
C LEU A 147 5.40 13.87 -4.02
N ASN A 148 6.26 12.91 -3.68
CA ASN A 148 7.66 13.18 -3.37
C ASN A 148 8.52 12.48 -4.41
N THR A 149 9.32 13.24 -5.14
CA THR A 149 10.12 12.76 -6.27
C THR A 149 11.52 13.35 -6.23
N SER A 150 12.50 12.65 -6.79
CA SER A 150 13.86 13.21 -6.91
C SER A 150 13.92 14.17 -8.10
N GLU A 151 14.51 15.36 -7.93
CA GLU A 151 14.52 16.43 -8.94
C GLU A 151 15.12 16.06 -10.30
N LYS A 152 16.01 15.07 -10.38
CA LYS A 152 16.94 14.95 -11.52
C LYS A 152 16.77 13.76 -12.46
N SER A 153 15.94 12.76 -12.19
CA SER A 153 16.07 11.52 -12.99
C SER A 153 14.87 10.61 -13.15
N GLY A 154 13.69 10.93 -12.61
CA GLY A 154 12.58 9.96 -12.64
C GLY A 154 12.95 8.62 -11.99
N HIS A 155 13.91 8.60 -11.07
CA HIS A 155 14.25 7.42 -10.28
C HIS A 155 13.59 7.51 -8.91
N GLY A 156 13.13 6.38 -8.39
CA GLY A 156 12.41 6.33 -7.11
C GLY A 156 11.06 7.06 -7.17
N GLY A 157 10.76 7.83 -6.12
CA GLY A 157 9.52 8.56 -5.98
C GLY A 157 8.44 7.77 -5.23
N VAL A 158 7.71 8.47 -4.38
CA VAL A 158 6.54 7.96 -3.66
C VAL A 158 5.35 8.89 -3.89
N LEU A 159 4.17 8.31 -4.02
CA LEU A 159 2.91 9.04 -4.21
C LEU A 159 1.91 8.56 -3.18
N LEU A 160 1.28 9.50 -2.48
CA LEU A 160 0.16 9.24 -1.61
C LEU A 160 -1.11 9.79 -2.25
N LEU A 161 -2.09 8.93 -2.48
CA LEU A 161 -3.46 9.30 -2.84
C LEU A 161 -4.34 9.12 -1.62
N THR A 162 -5.13 10.12 -1.25
CA THR A 162 -6.03 10.03 -0.09
C THR A 162 -7.34 10.77 -0.34
N LYS A 163 -8.46 10.19 0.09
CA LYS A 163 -9.77 10.87 0.02
C LYS A 163 -9.85 12.01 1.05
N GLU A 164 -9.43 11.73 2.28
CA GLU A 164 -9.39 12.71 3.37
C GLU A 164 -8.09 13.51 3.34
N LYS A 165 -8.18 14.83 3.56
CA LYS A 165 -7.01 15.70 3.56
C LYS A 165 -6.22 15.50 4.87
N PRO A 166 -4.91 15.17 4.81
CA PRO A 166 -4.07 15.19 6.00
C PRO A 166 -3.97 16.58 6.60
N ILE A 167 -3.86 16.67 7.93
CA ILE A 167 -3.59 17.91 8.67
C ILE A 167 -2.26 18.51 8.21
N LYS A 168 -1.24 17.65 8.08
CA LYS A 168 0.11 18.03 7.67
C LYS A 168 0.73 16.93 6.83
N VAL A 169 1.54 17.33 5.85
CA VAL A 169 2.33 16.41 5.04
C VAL A 169 3.80 16.84 5.10
N ALA A 170 4.68 15.89 5.37
CA ALA A 170 6.14 16.06 5.33
C ALA A 170 6.77 15.04 4.36
N TYR A 171 7.89 15.43 3.78
CA TYR A 171 8.55 14.69 2.68
C TYR A 171 9.95 14.16 3.05
N THR A 172 10.36 14.36 4.30
CA THR A 172 11.61 13.83 4.88
C THR A 172 11.40 13.64 6.37
N PHE A 173 12.19 12.75 6.97
CA PHE A 173 12.27 12.55 8.42
C PHE A 173 13.58 13.06 9.03
N ASN A 174 14.52 13.51 8.21
CA ASN A 174 15.81 14.00 8.69
C ASN A 174 15.78 15.50 8.91
N ASP A 175 16.41 15.92 10.00
CA ASP A 175 16.80 17.32 10.17
C ASP A 175 17.89 17.64 9.15
N LYS A 176 17.90 18.87 8.63
CA LYS A 176 18.70 19.30 7.46
C LYS A 176 20.23 19.16 7.62
N SER A 177 20.71 18.71 8.78
CA SER A 177 22.13 18.56 9.13
C SER A 177 22.80 17.29 8.57
N LYS A 178 22.06 16.36 7.95
CA LYS A 178 22.62 15.19 7.24
C LYS A 178 22.20 15.20 5.77
N SER A 179 22.83 16.08 4.98
CA SER A 179 22.45 16.38 3.58
C SER A 179 22.55 15.20 2.61
N ASP A 180 23.27 14.12 2.95
CA ASP A 180 23.61 13.07 1.99
C ASP A 180 22.86 11.74 2.22
N LEU A 181 21.95 11.69 3.21
CA LEU A 181 21.12 10.52 3.43
C LEU A 181 20.03 10.45 2.36
N ASP A 182 19.79 9.25 1.83
CA ASP A 182 18.87 8.97 0.72
C ASP A 182 17.41 9.43 0.93
N GLY A 183 17.05 10.04 2.06
CA GLY A 183 15.71 10.59 2.33
C GLY A 183 15.60 12.09 2.25
N ASN A 184 16.70 12.80 2.09
CA ASN A 184 16.67 14.19 1.66
C ASN A 184 16.71 14.19 0.12
N ASP A 185 15.66 14.71 -0.50
CA ASP A 185 15.57 14.99 -1.94
C ASP A 185 15.59 13.78 -2.91
N LYS A 186 15.38 12.54 -2.43
CA LYS A 186 15.28 11.35 -3.31
C LYS A 186 13.90 10.72 -3.44
N GLY A 187 12.84 11.38 -2.95
CA GLY A 187 11.48 10.88 -3.13
C GLY A 187 11.22 9.53 -2.46
N ARG A 188 11.72 9.33 -1.23
CA ARG A 188 11.65 8.04 -0.52
C ARG A 188 10.53 7.95 0.51
N ILE A 189 10.00 9.08 0.99
CA ILE A 189 9.02 9.07 2.08
C ILE A 189 7.96 10.16 1.95
N ILE A 190 6.74 9.84 2.34
CA ILE A 190 5.68 10.81 2.66
C ILE A 190 5.17 10.45 4.05
N ILE A 191 5.15 11.44 4.93
CA ILE A 191 4.57 11.36 6.27
C ILE A 191 3.32 12.24 6.27
N ALA A 192 2.15 11.62 6.37
CA ALA A 192 0.87 12.29 6.44
C ALA A 192 0.30 12.19 7.86
N GLU A 193 0.03 13.34 8.46
CA GLU A 193 -0.59 13.45 9.77
C GLU A 193 -2.11 13.55 9.62
N TYR A 194 -2.84 12.67 10.30
CA TYR A 194 -4.29 12.75 10.48
C TYR A 194 -4.60 13.05 11.95
N GLU A 195 -5.89 13.20 12.27
CA GLU A 195 -6.33 13.52 13.63
C GLU A 195 -5.84 12.50 14.65
N ASN A 196 -6.03 11.21 14.38
CA ASN A 196 -5.76 10.13 15.33
C ASN A 196 -4.48 9.32 15.06
N TYR A 197 -3.84 9.49 13.89
CA TYR A 197 -2.69 8.66 13.49
C TYR A 197 -1.77 9.37 12.49
N TYR A 198 -0.57 8.81 12.31
CA TYR A 198 0.31 9.12 11.18
C TYR A 198 0.27 7.97 10.17
N LEU A 199 0.23 8.30 8.88
CA LEU A 199 0.54 7.37 7.81
C LEU A 199 1.92 7.70 7.25
N ILE A 200 2.79 6.69 7.15
CA ILE A 200 4.10 6.82 6.51
C ILE A 200 4.14 5.92 5.29
N ASN A 201 4.18 6.50 4.09
CA ASN A 201 4.50 5.79 2.85
C ASN A 201 6.01 5.87 2.61
N ALA A 202 6.71 4.73 2.57
CA ALA A 202 8.12 4.71 2.23
C ALA A 202 8.49 3.73 1.12
N TYR A 203 9.54 4.12 0.40
CA TYR A 203 10.32 3.26 -0.47
C TYR A 203 11.73 3.19 0.08
N VAL A 204 12.03 2.19 0.91
CA VAL A 204 13.31 2.10 1.63
C VAL A 204 14.46 1.86 0.63
N PRO A 205 15.66 2.47 0.80
CA PRO A 205 16.79 2.22 -0.07
C PRO A 205 17.16 0.73 -0.16
N ASN A 206 17.36 0.24 -1.38
CA ASN A 206 17.89 -1.10 -1.61
C ASN A 206 19.41 -1.12 -1.41
N SER A 207 19.94 -2.16 -0.78
CA SER A 207 21.39 -2.31 -0.54
C SER A 207 22.22 -2.54 -1.81
N GLY A 208 21.57 -2.72 -2.96
CA GLY A 208 22.19 -2.80 -4.27
C GLY A 208 22.83 -4.15 -4.58
N ARG A 209 23.12 -4.37 -5.86
CA ARG A 209 23.85 -5.56 -6.32
C ARG A 209 25.24 -5.59 -5.67
N GLY A 210 25.63 -6.74 -5.13
CA GLY A 210 26.90 -6.87 -4.41
C GLY A 210 26.95 -6.09 -3.09
N LEU A 211 25.78 -5.69 -2.56
CA LEU A 211 25.65 -5.01 -1.27
C LEU A 211 26.37 -3.65 -1.19
N VAL A 212 26.59 -2.99 -2.33
CA VAL A 212 27.35 -1.73 -2.45
C VAL A 212 26.78 -0.56 -1.65
N ASN A 213 25.50 -0.61 -1.28
CA ASN A 213 24.82 0.42 -0.49
C ASN A 213 24.46 -0.06 0.92
N LEU A 214 24.91 -1.23 1.37
CA LEU A 214 24.51 -1.81 2.65
C LEU A 214 24.88 -0.90 3.85
N ASP A 215 26.03 -0.25 3.82
CA ASP A 215 26.43 0.71 4.86
C ASP A 215 25.53 1.97 4.85
N LYS A 216 25.18 2.47 3.67
CA LYS A 216 24.25 3.61 3.54
C LYS A 216 22.85 3.23 4.02
N ARG A 217 22.41 2.01 3.72
CA ARG A 217 21.16 1.44 4.23
C ARG A 217 21.18 1.33 5.75
N LYS A 218 22.29 0.95 6.38
CA LYS A 218 22.40 0.96 7.84
C LYS A 218 22.15 2.34 8.43
N VAL A 219 22.83 3.37 7.90
CA VAL A 219 22.67 4.73 8.42
C VAL A 219 21.24 5.24 8.22
N TRP A 220 20.61 4.87 7.10
CA TRP A 220 19.19 5.12 6.86
C TRP A 220 18.30 4.52 7.95
N ASP A 221 18.44 3.21 8.20
CA ASP A 221 17.62 2.50 9.19
C ASP A 221 17.85 3.05 10.62
N ASP A 222 19.09 3.39 10.98
CA ASP A 222 19.41 3.98 12.28
C ASP A 222 18.76 5.37 12.49
N CYS A 223 18.77 6.21 11.46
CA CYS A 223 18.12 7.52 11.51
C CYS A 223 16.59 7.37 11.52
N TYR A 224 16.04 6.49 10.67
CA TYR A 224 14.61 6.24 10.59
C TYR A 224 14.06 5.68 11.90
N PHE A 225 14.75 4.69 12.50
CA PHE A 225 14.40 4.11 13.79
C PHE A 225 14.29 5.18 14.89
N SER A 226 15.26 6.09 14.95
CA SER A 226 15.27 7.19 15.93
C SER A 226 14.10 8.16 15.70
N PHE A 227 13.76 8.42 14.44
CA PHE A 227 12.63 9.27 14.06
C PHE A 227 11.29 8.63 14.39
N ILE A 228 11.04 7.41 13.89
CA ILE A 228 9.71 6.77 13.99
C ILE A 228 9.33 6.55 15.45
N LYS A 229 10.29 6.19 16.32
CA LYS A 229 10.05 6.07 17.77
C LYS A 229 9.61 7.39 18.40
N LYS A 230 10.24 8.51 18.04
CA LYS A 230 9.85 9.83 18.57
C LYS A 230 8.48 10.24 18.05
N LEU A 231 8.19 9.97 16.78
CA LEU A 231 6.91 10.29 16.17
C LEU A 231 5.78 9.48 16.85
N ASP A 232 6.03 8.20 17.12
CA ASP A 232 5.06 7.29 17.72
C ASP A 232 4.64 7.69 19.14
N LEU A 233 5.45 8.47 19.86
CA LEU A 233 5.05 9.01 21.17
C LEU A 233 3.85 9.99 21.07
N ASN A 234 3.60 10.57 19.90
CA ASN A 234 2.55 11.58 19.72
C ASN A 234 1.23 10.94 19.26
N LYS A 235 1.27 10.11 18.21
CA LYS A 235 0.11 9.41 17.64
C LYS A 235 0.55 8.05 17.08
N PRO A 236 -0.33 7.03 17.07
CA PRO A 236 -0.03 5.75 16.43
C PRO A 236 0.31 5.90 14.96
N ILE A 237 1.14 5.01 14.47
CA ILE A 237 1.72 5.04 13.14
C ILE A 237 1.21 3.85 12.35
N VAL A 238 0.90 4.11 11.08
CA VAL A 238 0.72 3.12 10.03
C VAL A 238 1.85 3.32 9.01
N TYR A 239 2.88 2.50 9.10
CA TYR A 239 4.07 2.51 8.25
C TYR A 239 3.93 1.48 7.13
N VAL A 240 3.95 1.94 5.88
CA VAL A 240 3.61 1.15 4.71
C VAL A 240 4.59 1.34 3.57
N GLY A 241 4.72 0.33 2.72
CA GLY A 241 5.47 0.42 1.48
C GLY A 241 6.45 -0.73 1.28
N ASP A 242 7.32 -0.56 0.28
CA ASP A 242 8.43 -1.45 -0.02
C ASP A 242 9.59 -1.13 0.92
N LEU A 243 9.79 -2.02 1.89
CA LEU A 243 10.80 -1.88 2.94
C LEU A 243 12.13 -2.52 2.55
N ASN A 244 12.22 -3.11 1.35
CA ASN A 244 13.43 -3.73 0.82
C ASN A 244 14.12 -4.67 1.82
N VAL A 245 13.32 -5.49 2.52
CA VAL A 245 13.79 -6.54 3.43
C VAL A 245 12.76 -7.65 3.50
N ALA A 246 13.19 -8.90 3.42
CA ALA A 246 12.43 -10.08 3.83
C ALA A 246 12.88 -10.45 5.25
N HIS A 247 11.99 -10.40 6.23
CA HIS A 247 12.38 -10.47 7.65
C HIS A 247 12.88 -11.86 8.06
N GLN A 248 12.08 -12.89 7.79
CA GLN A 248 12.31 -14.27 8.21
C GLN A 248 12.51 -15.18 6.99
N GLU A 249 13.01 -16.40 7.21
CA GLU A 249 13.19 -17.37 6.13
C GLU A 249 11.88 -17.72 5.41
N ILE A 250 10.73 -17.62 6.10
CA ILE A 250 9.39 -17.79 5.52
C ILE A 250 9.00 -16.66 4.53
N ASP A 251 9.72 -15.54 4.55
CA ASP A 251 9.43 -14.35 3.74
C ASP A 251 10.06 -14.39 2.34
N LEU A 252 10.76 -15.46 1.96
CA LEU A 252 11.28 -15.65 0.61
C LEU A 252 11.41 -17.12 0.24
N ALA A 253 11.35 -17.43 -1.07
CA ALA A 253 11.37 -18.82 -1.53
C ALA A 253 12.71 -19.54 -1.35
N ASN A 254 13.83 -18.80 -1.37
CA ASN A 254 15.18 -19.38 -1.37
C ASN A 254 16.11 -18.73 -0.31
N PRO A 255 15.85 -18.87 1.00
CA PRO A 255 16.61 -18.19 2.06
C PRO A 255 18.10 -18.54 2.04
N LYS A 256 18.45 -19.82 1.92
CA LYS A 256 19.83 -20.33 2.02
C LYS A 256 20.77 -19.75 0.97
N SER A 257 20.30 -19.55 -0.26
CA SER A 257 21.14 -19.00 -1.34
C SER A 257 21.23 -17.48 -1.31
N ASN A 258 20.31 -16.79 -0.62
CA ASN A 258 20.24 -15.33 -0.59
C ASN A 258 20.82 -14.70 0.68
N ARG A 259 20.87 -15.43 1.79
CA ARG A 259 21.33 -14.90 3.09
C ARG A 259 22.75 -14.33 2.98
N ASN A 260 22.90 -13.05 3.35
CA ASN A 260 24.15 -12.29 3.29
C ASN A 260 24.80 -12.21 1.89
N LYS A 261 24.05 -12.50 0.82
CA LYS A 261 24.53 -12.49 -0.57
C LYS A 261 23.71 -11.57 -1.46
N THR A 262 22.44 -11.39 -1.14
CA THR A 262 21.49 -10.59 -1.91
C THR A 262 20.89 -9.51 -1.03
N ALA A 263 20.78 -8.29 -1.57
CA ALA A 263 20.09 -7.19 -0.90
C ALA A 263 18.65 -7.58 -0.54
N GLY A 264 18.19 -7.19 0.65
CA GLY A 264 16.90 -7.56 1.19
C GLY A 264 16.89 -8.84 2.03
N PHE A 265 17.99 -9.59 2.12
CA PHE A 265 18.11 -10.74 3.03
C PHE A 265 19.48 -10.85 3.72
N THR A 266 20.12 -9.72 3.99
CA THR A 266 21.30 -9.69 4.87
C THR A 266 20.88 -9.73 6.33
N ASP A 267 21.74 -10.27 7.20
CA ASP A 267 21.50 -10.27 8.64
C ASP A 267 21.38 -8.85 9.19
N GLN A 268 22.09 -7.87 8.61
CA GLN A 268 21.95 -6.46 8.98
C GLN A 268 20.53 -5.95 8.73
N GLU A 269 20.04 -6.04 7.49
CA GLU A 269 18.69 -5.57 7.13
C GLU A 269 17.61 -6.26 7.97
N ARG A 270 17.75 -7.57 8.18
CA ARG A 270 16.83 -8.37 9.00
C ARG A 270 16.85 -7.96 10.47
N ASN A 271 18.03 -7.76 11.05
CA ASN A 271 18.18 -7.34 12.44
C ASN A 271 17.69 -5.91 12.66
N ASP A 272 17.90 -5.01 11.70
CA ASP A 272 17.36 -3.65 11.75
C ASP A 272 15.82 -3.65 11.71
N PHE A 273 15.21 -4.54 10.92
CA PHE A 273 13.76 -4.74 10.95
C PHE A 273 13.27 -5.38 12.26
N THR A 274 13.95 -6.41 12.78
CA THR A 274 13.66 -6.97 14.11
C THR A 274 13.69 -5.90 15.19
N ARG A 275 14.73 -5.06 15.19
CA ARG A 275 14.89 -3.95 16.14
C ARG A 275 13.72 -2.96 16.07
N LEU A 276 13.18 -2.70 14.89
CA LEU A 276 11.98 -1.89 14.73
C LEU A 276 10.77 -2.56 15.40
N LEU A 277 10.52 -3.84 15.12
CA LEU A 277 9.39 -4.56 15.70
C LEU A 277 9.48 -4.64 17.23
N ASP A 278 10.66 -4.97 17.76
CA ASP A 278 10.93 -5.02 19.21
C ASP A 278 10.73 -3.68 19.92
N ALA A 279 10.72 -2.56 19.18
CA ALA A 279 10.47 -1.23 19.71
C ALA A 279 8.99 -0.85 19.85
N GLY A 280 8.06 -1.82 19.73
CA GLY A 280 6.62 -1.60 19.90
C GLY A 280 5.86 -1.44 18.58
N PHE A 281 6.41 -1.97 17.50
CA PHE A 281 5.76 -2.03 16.19
C PHE A 281 5.47 -3.48 15.79
N VAL A 282 4.47 -3.68 14.94
CA VAL A 282 4.05 -5.01 14.51
C VAL A 282 3.91 -5.09 13.00
N ASP A 283 4.49 -6.15 12.42
CA ASP A 283 4.16 -6.61 11.08
C ASP A 283 2.76 -7.25 11.09
N VAL A 284 1.79 -6.52 10.56
CA VAL A 284 0.37 -6.92 10.60
C VAL A 284 0.14 -8.24 9.89
N TYR A 285 0.75 -8.43 8.71
CA TYR A 285 0.51 -9.64 7.92
C TYR A 285 0.97 -10.88 8.68
N ARG A 286 2.17 -10.82 9.26
CA ARG A 286 2.75 -11.95 9.99
C ARG A 286 2.07 -12.18 11.34
N ARG A 287 1.55 -11.13 11.99
CA ARG A 287 0.73 -11.28 13.19
C ARG A 287 -0.56 -12.06 12.92
N LEU A 288 -1.20 -11.83 11.77
CA LEU A 288 -2.42 -12.52 11.37
C LEU A 288 -2.16 -13.90 10.73
N ASN A 289 -0.99 -14.08 10.10
CA ASN A 289 -0.64 -15.27 9.33
C ASN A 289 0.77 -15.78 9.70
N PRO A 290 1.01 -16.18 10.96
CA PRO A 290 2.35 -16.47 11.48
C PRO A 290 3.07 -17.58 10.69
N GLU A 291 2.35 -18.62 10.30
CA GLU A 291 2.90 -19.82 9.67
C GLU A 291 2.62 -19.89 8.15
N LYS A 292 2.03 -18.84 7.56
CA LYS A 292 1.68 -18.87 6.14
C LYS A 292 2.94 -18.74 5.26
N GLU A 293 3.31 -19.86 4.63
CA GLU A 293 4.36 -19.92 3.61
C GLU A 293 3.86 -19.46 2.23
N GLY A 294 4.80 -19.13 1.34
CA GLY A 294 4.49 -18.77 -0.06
C GLY A 294 3.83 -17.40 -0.25
N ALA A 295 3.77 -16.59 0.81
CA ALA A 295 3.12 -15.29 0.86
C ALA A 295 4.11 -14.17 0.48
N TYR A 296 4.29 -13.96 -0.82
CA TYR A 296 5.26 -13.00 -1.36
C TYR A 296 4.56 -11.79 -1.98
N THR A 297 5.29 -10.68 -2.06
CA THR A 297 4.80 -9.42 -2.65
C THR A 297 5.63 -8.98 -3.85
N PHE A 298 6.82 -9.55 -4.06
CA PHE A 298 7.73 -9.27 -5.16
C PHE A 298 8.19 -10.57 -5.83
N TRP A 299 8.29 -10.53 -7.17
CA TRP A 299 8.89 -11.60 -7.97
C TRP A 299 9.74 -10.99 -9.08
N SER A 300 10.95 -11.53 -9.28
CA SER A 300 11.81 -11.12 -10.40
C SER A 300 11.09 -11.34 -11.74
N ASN A 301 11.23 -10.40 -12.67
CA ASN A 301 10.76 -10.56 -14.05
C ASN A 301 11.51 -11.66 -14.82
N MET A 302 12.59 -12.22 -14.26
CA MET A 302 13.38 -13.28 -14.88
C MET A 302 12.84 -14.68 -14.53
N HIS A 303 13.09 -15.64 -15.41
CA HIS A 303 12.87 -17.08 -15.17
C HIS A 303 11.43 -17.49 -14.78
N ASN A 304 10.43 -16.68 -15.11
CA ASN A 304 9.02 -16.89 -14.76
C ASN A 304 8.82 -17.05 -13.25
N ALA A 305 9.52 -16.22 -12.45
CA ALA A 305 9.53 -16.35 -10.99
C ALA A 305 8.14 -16.20 -10.39
N ARG A 306 7.29 -15.32 -10.95
CA ARG A 306 5.92 -15.12 -10.48
C ARG A 306 5.04 -16.34 -10.73
N GLU A 307 5.13 -16.97 -11.91
CA GLU A 307 4.40 -18.20 -12.22
C GLU A 307 4.84 -19.37 -11.33
N LYS A 308 6.12 -19.45 -10.98
CA LYS A 308 6.69 -20.48 -10.09
C LYS A 308 6.57 -20.15 -8.60
N ASN A 309 5.99 -19.00 -8.26
CA ASN A 309 5.97 -18.43 -6.92
C ASN A 309 7.34 -18.39 -6.23
N VAL A 310 8.41 -18.10 -6.97
CA VAL A 310 9.75 -17.85 -6.42
C VAL A 310 9.86 -16.37 -6.08
N GLY A 311 9.30 -15.99 -4.93
CA GLY A 311 9.13 -14.59 -4.53
C GLY A 311 9.79 -14.21 -3.21
N TRP A 312 9.58 -12.94 -2.87
CA TRP A 312 10.02 -12.28 -1.64
C TRP A 312 8.86 -11.45 -1.09
N ARG A 313 8.73 -11.35 0.23
CA ARG A 313 7.83 -10.41 0.90
C ARG A 313 8.62 -9.18 1.30
N LEU A 314 8.47 -8.11 0.53
CA LEU A 314 9.20 -6.85 0.70
C LEU A 314 8.26 -5.68 1.05
N ASP A 315 6.95 -5.86 0.87
CA ASP A 315 5.94 -4.84 1.08
C ASP A 315 5.16 -5.13 2.37
N TYR A 316 5.05 -4.12 3.24
CA TYR A 316 4.55 -4.31 4.59
C TYR A 316 3.47 -3.30 4.97
N PHE A 317 2.63 -3.71 5.92
CA PHE A 317 2.01 -2.82 6.90
C PHE A 317 2.65 -3.10 8.25
N VAL A 318 3.45 -2.14 8.72
CA VAL A 318 3.99 -2.11 10.07
C VAL A 318 3.24 -1.04 10.85
N ILE A 319 2.61 -1.39 11.97
CA ILE A 319 1.82 -0.44 12.75
C ILE A 319 2.32 -0.37 14.19
N SER A 320 1.98 0.69 14.92
CA SER A 320 2.20 0.71 16.36
C SER A 320 1.39 -0.40 17.03
N GLU A 321 2.00 -1.17 17.93
CA GLU A 321 1.37 -2.34 18.57
C GLU A 321 0.02 -1.98 19.22
N ARG A 322 -0.09 -0.77 19.82
CA ARG A 322 -1.30 -0.29 20.50
C ARG A 322 -2.54 -0.10 19.62
N ILE A 323 -2.41 -0.19 18.30
CA ILE A 323 -3.54 -0.16 17.35
C ILE A 323 -3.75 -1.50 16.63
N MET A 324 -3.03 -2.56 16.99
CA MET A 324 -3.18 -3.88 16.38
C MET A 324 -4.57 -4.47 16.57
N ASN A 325 -5.20 -4.23 17.73
CA ASN A 325 -6.57 -4.68 18.01
C ASN A 325 -7.63 -4.02 17.13
N LYS A 326 -7.29 -2.94 16.41
CA LYS A 326 -8.19 -2.26 15.48
C LYS A 326 -8.10 -2.80 14.05
N VAL A 327 -7.11 -3.66 13.76
CA VAL A 327 -6.95 -4.30 12.44
C VAL A 327 -8.08 -5.30 12.22
N LYS A 328 -8.74 -5.21 11.07
CA LYS A 328 -9.77 -6.19 10.64
C LYS A 328 -9.19 -7.24 9.70
N GLU A 329 -8.38 -6.81 8.74
CA GLU A 329 -7.76 -7.69 7.73
C GLU A 329 -6.49 -7.08 7.13
N CYS A 330 -5.56 -7.95 6.73
CA CYS A 330 -4.38 -7.59 5.94
C CYS A 330 -4.15 -8.64 4.85
N ASN A 331 -4.32 -8.27 3.59
CA ASN A 331 -4.31 -9.18 2.45
C ASN A 331 -3.18 -8.86 1.47
N ILE A 332 -2.52 -9.90 0.97
CA ILE A 332 -1.57 -9.81 -0.15
C ILE A 332 -2.32 -10.19 -1.42
N LEU A 333 -2.48 -9.25 -2.35
CA LEU A 333 -3.27 -9.40 -3.56
C LEU A 333 -2.45 -10.00 -4.70
N HIS A 334 -1.88 -11.19 -4.47
CA HIS A 334 -0.89 -11.82 -5.35
C HIS A 334 -1.34 -12.03 -6.82
N SER A 335 -2.65 -12.15 -7.06
CA SER A 335 -3.24 -12.31 -8.39
C SER A 335 -3.26 -11.00 -9.20
N VAL A 336 -3.20 -9.84 -8.53
CA VAL A 336 -3.25 -8.52 -9.17
C VAL A 336 -1.92 -8.19 -9.83
N LYS A 337 -1.93 -8.03 -11.16
CA LYS A 337 -0.75 -7.75 -11.98
C LYS A 337 -0.64 -6.25 -12.31
N GLY A 338 0.54 -5.85 -12.76
CA GLY A 338 0.82 -4.46 -13.19
C GLY A 338 2.25 -4.04 -12.88
N SER A 339 2.83 -4.62 -11.83
CA SER A 339 4.20 -4.46 -11.39
C SER A 339 4.85 -5.84 -11.15
N ASP A 340 6.16 -5.88 -10.99
CA ASP A 340 6.87 -7.03 -10.40
C ASP A 340 6.55 -7.22 -8.91
N HIS A 341 5.97 -6.19 -8.28
CA HIS A 341 5.26 -6.30 -7.02
C HIS A 341 3.74 -6.53 -7.20
N CYS A 342 3.08 -7.04 -6.16
CA CYS A 342 1.62 -7.02 -6.02
C CYS A 342 1.18 -6.07 -4.88
N PRO A 343 -0.05 -5.56 -4.91
CA PRO A 343 -0.56 -4.70 -3.85
C PRO A 343 -0.77 -5.49 -2.55
N VAL A 344 -0.59 -4.80 -1.43
CA VAL A 344 -1.01 -5.25 -0.10
C VAL A 344 -2.10 -4.31 0.39
N SER A 345 -3.16 -4.84 0.98
CA SER A 345 -4.27 -4.06 1.53
C SER A 345 -4.44 -4.28 3.02
N LEU A 346 -4.72 -3.20 3.76
CA LEU A 346 -5.09 -3.22 5.17
C LEU A 346 -6.48 -2.59 5.34
N THR A 347 -7.35 -3.24 6.09
CA THR A 347 -8.58 -2.63 6.61
C THR A 347 -8.45 -2.51 8.13
N ILE A 348 -8.61 -1.29 8.63
CA ILE A 348 -8.36 -0.92 10.03
C ILE A 348 -9.34 0.18 10.45
N GLU A 349 -9.74 0.22 11.71
CA GLU A 349 -10.59 1.26 12.29
C GLU A 349 -9.69 2.24 13.05
N LEU A 350 -9.53 3.52 12.64
CA LEU A 350 -8.48 4.40 13.22
C LEU A 350 -8.99 5.56 14.08
#